data_AF-A0A4J2DJA4-F1
#
_entry.id   AF-A0A4J2DJA4-F1
#
_cell.length_a   1.000
_cell.length_b   1.000
_cell.length_c   1.000
_cell.angle_alpha   90.00
_cell.angle_beta   90.00
_cell.angle_gamma   90.00
#
_symmetry.space_group_name_H-M   'P 1'
#
loop_
_entity.id
_entity.type
_entity.pdbx_description
1 polymer ?
#
loop_
_entity_poly.entity_id
_entity_poly.type
_entity_poly.pdbx_seq_one_letter_code
_entity_poly.pdbx_strand_id
1 'polypeptide(L)'
;MIDHFEIKVKDLQISEGFYRSFLAPLDYKLAFKTSSLISFLSPNSPHPGGDFWLTQGTQDPVHFAFLAENKEEVQACYEAGLEAGG
;
A
#
# COMPACT_ATOMS: atom_id res chain seq x y z
N MET A 1 1.70 -1.97 18.16
CA MET A 1 1.93 -2.89 17.03
C MET A 1 0.61 -3.03 16.29
N ILE A 2 0.60 -2.68 15.00
CA ILE A 2 -0.56 -2.84 14.12
C ILE A 2 -0.30 -4.13 13.33
N ASP A 3 -1.23 -5.08 13.38
CA ASP A 3 -1.10 -6.34 12.63
C ASP A 3 -1.42 -6.12 11.14
N HIS A 4 -2.55 -5.49 10.87
CA HIS A 4 -2.96 -5.03 9.55
C HIS A 4 -3.97 -3.89 9.67
N PHE A 5 -4.21 -3.18 8.57
CA PHE A 5 -5.28 -2.20 8.45
C PHE A 5 -5.86 -2.17 7.03
N GLU A 6 -7.08 -1.65 6.90
CA GLU A 6 -7.79 -1.52 5.63
C GLU A 6 -8.17 -0.06 5.38
N ILE A 7 -8.06 0.36 4.12
CA ILE A 7 -8.61 1.62 3.63
C ILE A 7 -9.64 1.39 2.52
N LYS A 8 -10.58 2.32 2.38
CA LYS A 8 -11.51 2.33 1.25
C LYS A 8 -10.92 3.14 0.09
N VAL A 9 -11.03 2.63 -1.13
CA VAL A 9 -10.59 3.33 -2.35
C VAL A 9 -11.72 3.44 -3.35
N LYS A 10 -11.69 4.49 -4.18
CA LYS A 10 -12.74 4.70 -5.21
C LYS A 10 -12.68 3.67 -6.33
N ASP A 11 -11.46 3.32 -6.75
CA ASP A 11 -11.20 2.37 -7.82
C ASP A 11 -10.02 1.47 -7.42
N LEU A 12 -10.25 0.16 -7.34
CA LEU A 12 -9.26 -0.81 -6.91
C LEU A 12 -8.13 -0.98 -7.92
N GLN A 13 -8.40 -0.91 -9.23
CA GLN A 13 -7.39 -1.13 -10.25
C GLN A 13 -6.41 0.05 -10.32
N ILE A 14 -6.93 1.28 -10.27
CA ILE A 14 -6.11 2.49 -10.21
C ILE A 14 -5.28 2.49 -8.92
N SER A 15 -5.91 2.19 -7.79
CA SER A 15 -5.25 2.20 -6.48
C SER A 15 -4.20 1.11 -6.36
N GLU A 16 -4.45 -0.09 -6.88
CA GLU A 16 -3.46 -1.17 -6.95
C GLU A 16 -2.23 -0.73 -7.73
N GLY A 17 -2.43 -0.10 -8.89
CA GLY A 17 -1.33 0.42 -9.72
C GLY A 17 -0.48 1.42 -8.94
N PHE A 18 -1.13 2.38 -8.29
CA PHE A 18 -0.46 3.37 -7.44
C PHE A 18 0.33 2.71 -6.30
N TYR A 19 -0.32 1.90 -5.45
CA TYR A 19 0.33 1.32 -4.28
C TYR A 19 1.39 0.28 -4.64
N ARG A 20 1.26 -0.42 -5.77
CA ARG A 20 2.32 -1.32 -6.24
C ARG A 20 3.59 -0.54 -6.59
N SER A 21 3.47 0.63 -7.22
CA SER A 21 4.62 1.49 -7.52
C SER A 21 5.17 2.16 -6.26
N PHE A 22 4.29 2.78 -5.47
CA PHE A 22 4.66 3.52 -4.26
C PHE A 22 5.34 2.64 -3.20
N LEU A 23 4.88 1.39 -3.02
CA LEU A 23 5.42 0.50 -1.98
C LEU A 23 6.59 -0.36 -2.45
N ALA A 24 6.89 -0.41 -3.76
CA ALA A 24 8.00 -1.20 -4.29
C ALA A 24 9.38 -0.85 -3.67
N PRO A 25 9.72 0.43 -3.40
CA PRO A 25 10.99 0.77 -2.75
C PRO A 25 11.12 0.27 -1.31
N LEU A 26 10.01 -0.07 -0.65
CA LEU A 26 9.99 -0.66 0.69
C LEU A 26 9.92 -2.20 0.66
N ASP A 27 10.15 -2.80 -0.51
CA ASP A 27 10.08 -4.25 -0.76
C ASP A 27 8.71 -4.89 -0.45
N TYR A 28 7.64 -4.10 -0.43
CA TYR A 28 6.29 -4.64 -0.31
C TYR A 28 5.90 -5.42 -1.56
N LYS A 29 5.12 -6.49 -1.35
CA LYS A 29 4.63 -7.35 -2.43
C LYS A 29 3.12 -7.46 -2.39
N LEU A 30 2.52 -7.67 -3.56
CA LEU A 30 1.11 -8.02 -3.65
C LEU A 30 0.91 -9.40 -2.99
N ALA A 31 0.10 -9.45 -1.95
CA ALA A 31 -0.12 -10.65 -1.16
C ALA A 31 -1.42 -11.36 -1.58
N PHE A 32 -2.48 -10.59 -1.78
CA PHE A 32 -3.78 -11.09 -2.19
C PHE A 32 -4.43 -10.15 -3.21
N LYS A 33 -5.17 -10.72 -4.17
CA LYS A 33 -5.91 -9.95 -5.17
C LYS A 33 -7.16 -10.71 -5.61
N THR A 34 -8.31 -10.07 -5.45
CA THR A 34 -9.59 -10.45 -6.03
C THR A 34 -10.21 -9.23 -6.72
N SER A 35 -11.42 -9.39 -7.25
CA SER A 35 -12.20 -8.28 -7.82
C SER A 35 -12.68 -7.27 -6.77
N SER A 36 -12.65 -7.60 -5.48
CA SER A 36 -13.20 -6.76 -4.40
C SER A 36 -12.21 -6.43 -3.28
N LEU A 37 -11.05 -7.08 -3.25
CA LEU A 37 -10.09 -7.01 -2.16
C LEU A 37 -8.66 -7.13 -2.69
N ILE A 38 -7.79 -6.24 -2.26
CA ILE A 38 -6.36 -6.24 -2.60
C ILE A 38 -5.56 -6.07 -1.32
N SER A 39 -4.44 -6.76 -1.19
CA SER A 39 -3.53 -6.56 -0.07
C SER A 39 -2.06 -6.57 -0.46
N PHE A 40 -1.29 -5.84 0.34
CA PHE A 40 0.16 -5.77 0.25
C PHE A 40 0.79 -6.30 1.55
N LEU A 41 1.99 -6.86 1.40
CA LEU A 41 2.75 -7.52 2.46
C LEU A 41 4.13 -6.87 2.54
N SER A 42 4.46 -6.31 3.69
CA SER A 42 5.84 -5.88 3.99
C SER A 42 6.78 -7.09 4.15
N PRO A 43 8.09 -6.93 3.94
CA PRO A 43 9.07 -8.02 4.07
C PRO A 43 9.04 -8.77 5.42
N ASN A 44 8.67 -8.07 6.49
CA ASN A 44 8.71 -8.58 7.86
C ASN A 44 7.31 -8.79 8.47
N SER A 45 6.25 -8.73 7.65
CA SER A 45 4.89 -8.91 8.16
C SER A 45 4.66 -10.35 8.65
N PRO A 46 4.16 -10.54 9.89
CA PRO A 46 3.81 -11.86 10.39
C PRO A 46 2.46 -12.36 9.84
N HIS A 47 1.68 -11.50 9.18
CA HIS A 47 0.32 -11.80 8.74
C HIS A 47 0.33 -12.46 7.35
N PRO A 48 -0.19 -13.70 7.19
CA PRO A 48 -0.09 -14.45 5.93
C PRO A 48 -0.87 -13.81 4.77
N GLY A 49 -1.84 -12.93 5.07
CA GLY A 49 -2.65 -12.24 4.07
C GLY A 49 -2.15 -10.85 3.67
N GLY A 50 -1.10 -10.32 4.31
CA GLY A 50 -0.68 -8.92 4.14
C GLY A 50 -1.10 -8.01 5.29
N ASP A 51 -0.46 -6.86 5.39
CA ASP A 51 -0.64 -5.85 6.45
C ASP A 51 -1.44 -4.62 5.98
N PHE A 52 -1.50 -4.36 4.67
CA PHE A 52 -2.20 -3.22 4.10
C PHE A 52 -3.24 -3.65 3.08
N TRP A 53 -4.51 -3.35 3.35
CA TRP A 53 -5.66 -3.83 2.59
C TRP A 53 -6.42 -2.69 1.92
N LEU A 54 -6.91 -2.95 0.70
CA LEU A 54 -7.75 -2.06 -0.08
C LEU A 54 -9.08 -2.74 -0.39
N THR A 55 -10.18 -2.04 -0.14
CA THR A 55 -11.50 -2.40 -0.66
C THR A 55 -12.16 -1.22 -1.33
N GLN A 56 -13.10 -1.46 -2.24
CA GLN A 56 -13.80 -0.37 -2.91
C GLN A 56 -14.84 0.30 -1.99
N GLY A 57 -14.88 1.63 -1.95
CA GLY A 57 -15.84 2.37 -1.15
C GLY A 57 -15.59 3.88 -1.10
N THR A 58 -16.37 4.56 -0.26
CA THR A 58 -16.15 5.98 0.06
C THR A 58 -15.18 6.08 1.23
N GLN A 59 -14.24 7.03 1.17
CA GLN A 59 -13.24 7.26 2.19
C GLN A 59 -13.20 8.74 2.60
N ASP A 60 -13.29 8.98 3.90
CA ASP A 60 -12.96 10.26 4.51
C ASP A 60 -11.43 10.45 4.59
N PRO A 61 -10.92 11.68 4.71
CA PRO A 61 -9.49 11.92 4.87
C PRO A 61 -8.90 11.10 6.03
N VAL A 62 -7.89 10.30 5.72
CA VAL A 62 -7.18 9.44 6.67
C VAL A 62 -5.68 9.68 6.53
N HIS A 63 -4.97 9.56 7.65
CA HIS A 63 -3.51 9.59 7.68
C HIS A 63 -2.99 8.27 8.19
N PHE A 64 -2.05 7.68 7.43
CA PHE A 64 -1.27 6.52 7.79
C PHE A 64 0.13 6.69 7.20
N ALA A 65 1.09 5.93 7.72
CA ALA A 65 2.48 6.00 7.30
C ALA A 65 3.06 4.59 7.19
N PHE A 66 3.94 4.41 6.20
CA PHE A 66 4.75 3.20 6.07
C PHE A 66 6.14 3.47 6.66
N LEU A 67 6.71 2.45 7.28
CA LEU A 67 8.05 2.55 7.84
C LEU A 67 9.07 2.45 6.70
N ALA A 68 9.97 3.44 6.65
CA ALA A 68 11.19 3.42 5.85
C ALA A 68 12.39 3.45 6.79
N GLU A 69 13.46 2.74 6.47
CA GLU A 69 14.66 2.66 7.30
C GLU A 69 15.53 3.92 7.20
N ASN A 70 15.46 4.62 6.07
CA ASN A 70 16.33 5.73 5.73
C ASN A 70 15.61 6.76 4.83
N LYS A 71 16.28 7.88 4.57
CA LYS A 71 15.70 9.00 3.80
C LYS A 71 15.64 8.68 2.31
N GLU A 72 16.53 7.84 1.84
CA GLU A 72 16.65 7.42 0.45
C GLU A 72 15.43 6.59 0.04
N GLU A 73 14.95 5.69 0.91
CA GLU A 73 13.69 4.96 0.74
C GLU A 73 12.48 5.89 0.72
N VAL A 74 12.43 6.89 1.61
CA VAL A 74 11.36 7.90 1.61
C VAL A 74 11.32 8.64 0.28
N GLN A 75 12.50 9.06 -0.21
CA GLN A 75 12.61 9.76 -1.49
C GLN A 75 12.19 8.86 -2.66
N ALA A 76 12.62 7.60 -2.67
CA ALA A 76 12.25 6.64 -3.71
C ALA A 76 10.74 6.36 -3.73
N CYS A 77 10.09 6.24 -2.57
CA CYS A 77 8.63 6.11 -2.49
C CYS A 77 7.93 7.36 -3.02
N TYR A 78 8.44 8.55 -2.67
CA TYR A 78 7.89 9.81 -3.13
C TYR A 78 7.96 9.94 -4.66
N GLU A 79 9.11 9.65 -5.26
CA GLU A 79 9.30 9.66 -6.72
C GLU A 79 8.38 8.63 -7.41
N ALA A 80 8.36 7.39 -6.92
CA ALA A 80 7.51 6.33 -7.47
C ALA A 80 6.01 6.65 -7.35
N GLY A 81 5.60 7.31 -6.26
CA GLY A 81 4.23 7.78 -6.06
C GLY A 81 3.83 8.87 -7.05
N LEU A 82 4.71 9.86 -7.28
CA LEU A 82 4.48 10.92 -8.26
C LEU A 82 4.36 10.37 -9.68
N GLU A 83 5.26 9.46 -10.08
CA GLU A 83 5.22 8.81 -11.40
C GLU A 83 3.93 7.99 -11.60
N ALA A 84 3.38 7.46 -10.52
CA ALA A 84 2.12 6.73 -10.52
C ALA A 84 0.85 7.62 -10.43
N GLY A 85 1.01 8.96 -10.42
CA GLY A 85 -0.08 9.93 -10.45
C GLY A 85 -0.56 10.43 -9.09
N GLY A 86 0.31 10.37 -8.07
CA GLY A 86 0.08 10.96 -6.74
C GLY A 86 0.06 12.49 -6.71
#